data_AF-A0A0C9SS29-F1
#
_entry.id   AF-A0A0C9SS29-F1
#
_cell.length_a   1.000
_cell.length_b   1.000
_cell.length_c   1.000
_cell.angle_alpha   90.00
_cell.angle_beta   90.00
_cell.angle_gamma   90.00
#
_symmetry.space_group_name_H-M   'P 1'
#
loop_
_entity.id
_entity.type
_entity.pdbx_description
1 polymer ?
#
loop_
_entity_poly.entity_id
_entity_poly.type
_entity_poly.pdbx_seq_one_letter_code
_entity_poly.pdbx_strand_id
1 'polypeptide(L)'
;DLGTGERIQAAQQRRSIEGSPWNRMQHVIFVPGLFHLKMACADAIWRIFIQPSAAREDVTSLMQDVGILRPRETGIYVSKPGFRRVHQLIGYDGTCRRLDCWRVEVQVRNRHREHTSLDAFALSEPSFEDLQEIADNISRKYIGNYQLRRMRNKLASQQDQQYENSLLLNKYFMLYEELSYAMNHGDIGRVESCIVAWILIFKATGKHKYATQMTDFLCSVHFNYP
;
A
#
# COMPACT_ATOMS: atom_id res chain seq x y z
N ASP A 1 -5.99 16.63 12.19
CA ASP A 1 -6.60 15.64 11.26
C ASP A 1 -7.23 16.38 10.08
N LEU A 2 -7.85 15.68 9.10
CA LEU A 2 -8.48 16.33 7.95
C LEU A 2 -9.60 17.31 8.33
N GLY A 3 -10.34 17.05 9.41
CA GLY A 3 -11.36 17.96 9.91
C GLY A 3 -10.77 19.28 10.43
N THR A 4 -9.52 19.27 10.93
CA THR A 4 -8.79 20.51 11.22
C THR A 4 -8.50 21.30 9.96
N GLY A 5 -8.03 20.62 8.90
CA GLY A 5 -7.73 21.25 7.61
C GLY A 5 -8.97 21.90 6.98
N GLU A 6 -10.10 21.19 6.98
CA GLU A 6 -11.39 21.71 6.50
C GLU A 6 -11.80 22.99 7.25
N ARG A 7 -11.59 23.06 8.57
CA ARG A 7 -11.89 24.26 9.37
C ARG A 7 -10.98 25.43 9.03
N ILE A 8 -9.69 25.19 8.83
CA ILE A 8 -8.73 26.23 8.42
C ILE A 8 -9.13 26.79 7.05
N GLN A 9 -9.39 25.91 6.08
CA GLN A 9 -9.80 26.29 4.73
C GLN A 9 -11.12 27.09 4.75
N ALA A 10 -12.11 26.63 5.52
CA ALA A 10 -13.38 27.35 5.67
C ALA A 10 -13.20 28.75 6.29
N ALA A 11 -12.32 28.89 7.28
CA ALA A 11 -11.99 30.18 7.88
C ALA A 11 -11.32 31.13 6.88
N GLN A 12 -10.34 30.64 6.12
CA GLN A 12 -9.66 31.40 5.07
C GLN A 12 -10.62 31.84 3.96
N GLN A 13 -11.51 30.94 3.52
CA GLN A 13 -12.54 31.25 2.52
C GLN A 13 -13.49 32.36 2.99
N ARG A 14 -14.01 32.26 4.22
CA ARG A 14 -14.90 33.27 4.80
C ARG A 14 -14.24 34.63 4.97
N ARG A 15 -12.93 34.65 5.22
CA ARG A 15 -12.16 35.87 5.42
C ARG A 15 -11.47 36.35 4.15
N SER A 16 -11.77 35.78 2.98
CA SER A 16 -11.06 36.08 1.72
C SER A 16 -11.13 37.54 1.26
N ILE A 17 -12.18 38.28 1.67
CA ILE A 17 -12.39 39.70 1.34
C ILE A 17 -11.66 40.68 2.28
N GLU A 18 -11.03 40.18 3.35
CA GLU A 18 -10.35 41.04 4.32
C GLU A 18 -9.14 41.76 3.70
N GLY A 19 -8.90 43.01 4.12
CA GLY A 19 -7.94 43.90 3.46
C GLY A 19 -6.47 43.50 3.59
N SER A 20 -6.10 42.59 4.51
CA SER A 20 -4.71 42.17 4.71
C SER A 20 -4.53 40.64 4.70
N PRO A 21 -3.39 40.11 4.20
CA PRO A 21 -3.06 38.69 4.28
C PRO A 21 -3.20 38.07 5.68
N TRP A 22 -2.87 38.86 6.71
CA TRP A 22 -3.00 38.46 8.11
C TRP A 22 -4.45 38.22 8.50
N ASN A 23 -5.34 39.15 8.16
CA ASN A 23 -6.77 39.03 8.40
C ASN A 23 -7.40 37.93 7.55
N ARG A 24 -6.86 37.65 6.35
CA ARG A 24 -7.28 36.50 5.53
C ARG A 24 -6.75 35.16 6.04
N MET A 25 -5.96 35.15 7.13
CA MET A 25 -5.30 33.96 7.70
C MET A 25 -4.41 33.21 6.70
N GLN A 26 -3.81 33.91 5.72
CA GLN A 26 -2.97 33.27 4.69
C GLN A 26 -1.68 32.66 5.27
N HIS A 27 -1.24 33.13 6.44
CA HIS A 27 -0.09 32.59 7.16
C HIS A 27 -0.37 31.23 7.83
N VAL A 28 -1.64 30.81 7.94
CA VAL A 28 -2.01 29.53 8.54
C VAL A 28 -2.00 28.45 7.46
N ILE A 29 -0.92 27.66 7.42
CA ILE A 29 -0.77 26.57 6.46
C ILE A 29 -1.18 25.26 7.13
N PHE A 30 -2.11 24.54 6.51
CA PHE A 30 -2.47 23.21 6.96
C PHE A 30 -1.47 22.17 6.46
N VAL A 31 -0.91 21.39 7.37
CA VAL A 31 -0.06 20.23 7.06
C VAL A 31 -0.83 18.96 7.42
N PRO A 32 -1.03 18.02 6.47
CA PRO A 32 -1.76 16.80 6.76
C PRO A 32 -0.99 15.90 7.74
N GLY A 33 -1.72 15.34 8.70
CA GLY A 33 -1.14 14.36 9.62
C GLY A 33 -0.88 13.03 8.91
N LEU A 34 0.41 12.69 8.72
CA LEU A 34 0.82 11.47 8.00
C LEU A 34 0.29 10.18 8.65
N PHE A 35 0.06 10.17 9.96
CA PHE A 35 -0.59 9.05 10.63
C PHE A 35 -2.00 8.77 10.07
N HIS A 36 -2.80 9.82 9.83
CA HIS A 36 -4.14 9.65 9.24
C HIS A 36 -4.08 9.21 7.79
N LEU A 37 -3.06 9.65 7.04
CA LEU A 37 -2.80 9.13 5.70
C LEU A 37 -2.56 7.62 5.76
N LYS A 38 -1.64 7.16 6.62
CA LYS A 38 -1.38 5.71 6.82
C LYS A 38 -2.62 4.94 7.26
N MET A 39 -3.47 5.52 8.11
CA MET A 39 -4.77 4.93 8.47
C MET A 39 -5.69 4.78 7.27
N ALA A 40 -5.75 5.80 6.40
CA ALA A 40 -6.57 5.77 5.19
C ALA A 40 -6.07 4.73 4.19
N CYS A 41 -4.75 4.58 4.03
CA CYS A 41 -4.14 3.56 3.17
C CYS A 41 -4.52 2.14 3.62
N ALA A 42 -4.42 1.86 4.92
CA ALA A 42 -4.83 0.57 5.46
C ALA A 42 -6.33 0.29 5.22
N ASP A 43 -7.20 1.28 5.48
CA ASP A 43 -8.64 1.13 5.19
C ASP A 43 -8.90 0.92 3.69
N ALA A 44 -8.16 1.59 2.81
CA ALA A 44 -8.28 1.39 1.36
C ALA A 44 -7.90 -0.04 0.94
N ILE A 45 -6.82 -0.62 1.48
CA ILE A 45 -6.46 -2.02 1.25
C ILE A 45 -7.58 -2.96 1.70
N TRP A 46 -8.13 -2.74 2.89
CA TRP A 46 -9.26 -3.53 3.39
C TRP A 46 -10.48 -3.44 2.46
N ARG A 47 -10.80 -2.24 1.94
CA ARG A 47 -11.88 -2.02 0.98
C ARG A 47 -11.71 -2.75 -0.34
N ILE A 48 -10.46 -3.05 -0.72
CA ILE A 48 -10.15 -3.71 -2.00
C ILE A 48 -10.20 -5.23 -1.83
N PHE A 49 -9.51 -5.76 -0.83
CA PHE A 49 -9.24 -7.21 -0.74
C PHE A 49 -10.10 -7.97 0.28
N ILE A 50 -10.87 -7.27 1.12
CA ILE A 50 -11.70 -7.92 2.14
C ILE A 50 -13.14 -7.43 2.10
N GLN A 51 -13.41 -6.12 1.96
CA GLN A 51 -14.78 -5.62 2.05
C GLN A 51 -15.74 -6.25 1.02
N PRO A 52 -15.41 -6.38 -0.27
CA PRO A 52 -16.31 -6.99 -1.25
C PRO A 52 -16.37 -8.51 -1.02
N SER A 53 -17.56 -9.11 -1.10
CA SER A 53 -17.70 -10.57 -0.97
C SER A 53 -16.92 -11.33 -2.03
N ALA A 54 -16.96 -10.85 -3.29
CA ALA A 54 -16.24 -11.43 -4.42
C ALA A 54 -14.71 -11.45 -4.22
N ALA A 55 -14.16 -10.53 -3.42
CA ALA A 55 -12.72 -10.50 -3.14
C ALA A 55 -12.25 -11.64 -2.20
N ARG A 56 -13.19 -12.41 -1.64
CA ARG A 56 -12.93 -13.46 -0.63
C ARG A 56 -13.05 -14.88 -1.19
N GLU A 57 -13.54 -15.01 -2.42
CA GLU A 57 -13.90 -16.30 -3.02
C GLU A 57 -12.66 -17.07 -3.48
N ASP A 58 -11.59 -16.37 -3.82
CA ASP A 58 -10.32 -16.95 -4.22
C ASP A 58 -9.62 -17.66 -3.05
N VAL A 59 -9.06 -18.85 -3.31
CA VAL A 59 -8.28 -19.66 -2.36
C VAL A 59 -7.02 -18.93 -1.91
N THR A 60 -6.51 -18.02 -2.73
CA THR A 60 -5.35 -17.17 -2.44
C THR A 60 -5.74 -15.78 -1.95
N SER A 61 -7.03 -15.54 -1.66
CA SER A 61 -7.49 -14.25 -1.17
C SER A 61 -6.95 -13.92 0.22
N LEU A 62 -6.79 -12.62 0.49
CA LEU A 62 -6.36 -12.12 1.80
C LEU A 62 -7.28 -12.60 2.95
N MET A 63 -8.56 -12.89 2.64
CA MET A 63 -9.49 -13.41 3.65
C MET A 63 -9.16 -14.85 4.07
N GLN A 64 -8.61 -15.68 3.17
CA GLN A 64 -8.12 -17.03 3.52
C GLN A 64 -6.92 -16.91 4.47
N ASP A 65 -6.00 -15.98 4.23
CA ASP A 65 -4.87 -15.72 5.13
C ASP A 65 -5.33 -15.23 6.50
N VAL A 66 -6.38 -14.39 6.56
CA VAL A 66 -7.01 -14.01 7.85
C VAL A 66 -7.54 -15.24 8.58
N GLY A 67 -8.12 -16.22 7.87
CA GLY A 67 -8.57 -17.48 8.44
C GLY A 67 -7.45 -18.27 9.14
N ILE A 68 -6.21 -18.14 8.65
CA ILE A 68 -5.02 -18.79 9.22
C ILE A 68 -4.41 -17.94 10.33
N LEU A 69 -4.16 -16.65 10.07
CA LEU A 69 -3.45 -15.74 10.97
C LEU A 69 -4.30 -15.29 12.16
N ARG A 70 -5.61 -15.17 11.97
CA ARG A 70 -6.57 -14.64 12.95
C ARG A 70 -7.90 -15.41 12.91
N PRO A 71 -7.91 -16.74 13.13
CA PRO A 71 -9.09 -17.59 12.97
C PRO A 71 -10.29 -17.17 13.80
N ARG A 72 -10.07 -16.53 14.96
CA ARG A 72 -11.12 -16.06 15.87
C ARG A 72 -11.63 -14.66 15.56
N GLU A 73 -11.05 -13.95 14.59
CA GLU A 73 -11.42 -12.57 14.25
C GLU A 73 -11.98 -12.42 12.82
N THR A 74 -12.24 -13.51 12.09
CA THR A 74 -12.69 -13.46 10.69
C THR A 74 -13.93 -12.56 10.50
N GLY A 75 -14.93 -12.65 11.39
CA GLY A 75 -16.11 -11.78 11.37
C GLY A 75 -15.80 -10.28 11.60
N ILE A 76 -14.76 -9.98 12.37
CA ILE A 76 -14.28 -8.60 12.59
C ILE A 76 -13.65 -8.05 11.30
N TYR A 77 -12.85 -8.86 10.61
CA TYR A 77 -12.24 -8.48 9.33
C TYR A 77 -13.27 -8.30 8.21
N VAL A 78 -14.32 -9.12 8.18
CA VAL A 78 -15.42 -8.99 7.20
C VAL A 78 -16.22 -7.69 7.37
N SER A 79 -16.32 -7.17 8.61
CA SER A 79 -17.15 -6.01 8.93
C SER A 79 -16.39 -4.68 8.87
N LYS A 80 -15.54 -4.39 9.87
CA LYS A 80 -14.70 -3.18 9.92
C LYS A 80 -13.59 -3.36 10.97
N PRO A 81 -12.44 -3.97 10.62
CA PRO A 81 -11.44 -4.40 11.59
C PRO A 81 -10.71 -3.26 12.33
N GLY A 82 -10.76 -2.05 11.78
CA GLY A 82 -10.05 -0.89 12.29
C GLY A 82 -8.57 -0.89 11.91
N PHE A 83 -7.91 0.25 12.11
CA PHE A 83 -6.55 0.49 11.61
C PHE A 83 -5.53 -0.54 12.10
N ARG A 84 -5.46 -0.77 13.43
CA ARG A 84 -4.42 -1.61 14.03
C ARG A 84 -4.40 -3.03 13.44
N ARG A 85 -5.58 -3.64 13.28
CA ARG A 85 -5.73 -4.99 12.75
C ARG A 85 -5.33 -5.09 11.29
N VAL A 86 -5.71 -4.10 10.47
CA VAL A 86 -5.32 -4.08 9.04
C VAL A 86 -3.83 -3.78 8.89
N HIS A 87 -3.29 -2.85 9.67
CA HIS A 87 -1.85 -2.56 9.69
C HIS A 87 -1.03 -3.81 10.01
N GLN A 88 -1.42 -4.55 11.05
CA GLN A 88 -0.75 -5.80 11.42
C GLN A 88 -0.94 -6.89 10.37
N LEU A 89 -2.14 -7.02 9.79
CA LEU A 89 -2.40 -7.99 8.73
C LEU A 89 -1.49 -7.75 7.52
N ILE A 90 -1.40 -6.50 7.03
CA ILE A 90 -0.53 -6.15 5.90
C ILE A 90 0.92 -6.55 6.20
N GLY A 91 1.42 -6.24 7.39
CA GLY A 91 2.80 -6.56 7.77
C GLY A 91 3.07 -8.06 7.88
N TYR A 92 2.21 -8.81 8.57
CA TYR A 92 2.39 -10.25 8.77
C TYR A 92 2.18 -11.03 7.47
N ASP A 93 1.04 -10.82 6.80
CA ASP A 93 0.73 -11.52 5.55
C ASP A 93 1.69 -11.14 4.43
N GLY A 94 2.02 -9.84 4.30
CA GLY A 94 3.02 -9.38 3.33
C GLY A 94 4.37 -10.04 3.54
N THR A 95 4.81 -10.20 4.80
CA THR A 95 6.08 -10.88 5.11
C THR A 95 6.03 -12.34 4.70
N CYS A 96 4.96 -13.07 5.03
CA CYS A 96 4.77 -14.47 4.63
C CYS A 96 4.78 -14.62 3.10
N ARG A 97 4.03 -13.77 2.37
CA ARG A 97 3.96 -13.81 0.91
C ARG A 97 5.30 -13.53 0.24
N ARG A 98 6.06 -12.54 0.74
CA ARG A 98 7.41 -12.26 0.24
C ARG A 98 8.37 -13.40 0.52
N LEU A 99 8.33 -13.99 1.72
CA LEU A 99 9.13 -15.16 2.06
C LEU A 99 8.80 -16.34 1.13
N ASP A 100 7.54 -16.53 0.74
CA ASP A 100 7.19 -17.55 -0.25
C ASP A 100 7.78 -17.25 -1.64
N CYS A 101 7.77 -15.99 -2.07
CA CYS A 101 8.44 -15.57 -3.31
C CYS A 101 9.96 -15.84 -3.26
N TRP A 102 10.60 -15.54 -2.12
CA TRP A 102 12.00 -15.87 -1.87
C TRP A 102 12.25 -17.37 -1.95
N ARG A 103 11.40 -18.19 -1.31
CA ARG A 103 11.51 -19.65 -1.35
C ARG A 103 11.48 -20.15 -2.80
N VAL A 104 10.57 -19.64 -3.62
CA VAL A 104 10.44 -20.04 -5.02
C VAL A 104 11.66 -19.60 -5.84
N GLU A 105 12.10 -18.34 -5.74
CA GLU A 105 13.23 -17.86 -6.55
C GLU A 105 14.58 -18.46 -6.15
N VAL A 106 14.80 -18.70 -4.86
CA VAL A 106 15.98 -19.44 -4.39
C VAL A 106 15.97 -20.86 -4.96
N GLN A 107 14.83 -21.55 -4.95
CA GLN A 107 14.70 -22.89 -5.55
C GLN A 107 14.98 -22.90 -7.05
N VAL A 108 14.55 -21.88 -7.80
CA VAL A 108 14.84 -21.75 -9.25
C VAL A 108 16.34 -21.61 -9.51
N ARG A 109 17.06 -20.89 -8.65
CA ARG A 109 18.52 -20.70 -8.76
C ARG A 109 19.32 -21.89 -8.27
N ASN A 110 18.72 -22.69 -7.38
CA ASN A 110 19.35 -23.84 -6.75
C ASN A 110 19.45 -25.05 -7.70
N ARG A 111 20.17 -24.92 -8.82
CA ARG A 111 20.37 -25.95 -9.84
C ARG A 111 20.97 -27.25 -9.27
N HIS A 112 21.75 -27.13 -8.20
CA HIS A 112 22.44 -28.25 -7.55
C HIS A 112 21.70 -28.80 -6.31
N ARG A 113 20.51 -28.28 -5.99
CA ARG A 113 19.69 -28.68 -4.82
C ARG A 113 20.42 -28.55 -3.47
N GLU A 114 21.35 -27.61 -3.37
CA GLU A 114 22.16 -27.34 -2.17
C GLU A 114 21.34 -26.76 -1.02
N HIS A 115 20.37 -25.90 -1.33
CA HIS A 115 19.47 -25.29 -0.34
C HIS A 115 18.07 -25.93 -0.32
N THR A 116 17.75 -26.68 0.73
CA THR A 116 16.43 -27.31 0.92
C THR A 116 15.38 -26.40 1.55
N SER A 117 15.82 -25.30 2.19
CA SER A 117 14.96 -24.29 2.82
C SER A 117 15.59 -22.90 2.71
N LEU A 118 14.80 -21.86 3.05
CA LEU A 118 15.34 -20.50 3.19
C LEU A 118 16.37 -20.40 4.32
N ASP A 119 16.24 -21.17 5.39
CA ASP A 119 17.25 -21.24 6.45
C ASP A 119 18.58 -21.79 5.93
N ALA A 120 18.53 -22.86 5.12
CA ALA A 120 19.73 -23.43 4.51
C ALA A 120 20.39 -22.47 3.50
N PHE A 121 19.59 -21.64 2.81
CA PHE A 121 20.10 -20.58 1.95
C PHE A 121 20.71 -19.43 2.77
N ALA A 122 20.07 -19.00 3.86
CA ALA A 122 20.64 -17.97 4.72
C ALA A 122 21.97 -18.41 5.35
N LEU A 123 22.07 -19.68 5.74
CA LEU A 123 23.30 -20.28 6.30
C LEU A 123 24.45 -20.40 5.29
N SER A 124 24.18 -20.33 3.99
CA SER A 124 25.24 -20.30 2.98
C SER A 124 25.83 -18.90 2.77
N GLU A 125 25.38 -17.90 3.55
CA GLU A 125 25.87 -16.52 3.52
C GLU A 125 25.89 -15.93 2.11
N PRO A 126 24.72 -15.83 1.43
CA PRO A 126 24.64 -15.31 0.07
C PRO A 126 25.17 -13.88 0.01
N SER A 127 25.85 -13.54 -1.09
CA SER A 127 26.37 -12.19 -1.28
C SER A 127 25.23 -11.16 -1.37
N PHE A 128 25.55 -9.89 -1.13
CA PHE A 128 24.56 -8.82 -1.28
C PHE A 128 24.07 -8.75 -2.73
N GLU A 129 24.95 -8.96 -3.70
CA GLU A 129 24.64 -9.00 -5.13
C GLU A 129 23.65 -10.12 -5.45
N ASP A 130 23.84 -11.33 -4.88
CA ASP A 130 22.90 -12.44 -5.04
C ASP A 130 21.52 -12.11 -4.48
N LEU A 131 21.48 -11.54 -3.28
CA LEU A 131 20.23 -11.12 -2.64
C LEU A 131 19.53 -10.04 -3.45
N GLN A 132 20.27 -9.04 -3.94
CA GLN A 132 19.72 -7.97 -4.76
C GLN A 132 19.15 -8.52 -6.07
N GLU A 133 19.87 -9.42 -6.74
CA GLU A 133 19.42 -10.00 -8.00
C GLU A 133 18.16 -10.87 -7.80
N ILE A 134 18.04 -11.58 -6.68
CA ILE A 134 16.81 -12.31 -6.33
C ILE A 134 15.67 -11.32 -6.06
N ALA A 135 15.91 -10.27 -5.29
CA ALA A 135 14.90 -9.25 -4.99
C ALA A 135 14.39 -8.56 -6.26
N ASP A 136 15.28 -8.24 -7.20
CA ASP A 136 14.93 -7.68 -8.51
C ASP A 136 14.02 -8.64 -9.29
N ASN A 137 14.34 -9.94 -9.30
CA ASN A 137 13.50 -10.95 -9.95
C ASN A 137 12.14 -11.08 -9.27
N ILE A 138 12.09 -11.03 -7.93
CA ILE A 138 10.83 -11.04 -7.19
C ILE A 138 9.98 -9.84 -7.58
N SER A 139 10.57 -8.65 -7.62
CA SER A 139 9.87 -7.41 -7.95
C SER A 139 9.27 -7.42 -9.37
N ARG A 140 9.96 -8.06 -10.31
CA ARG A 140 9.51 -8.16 -11.71
C ARG A 140 8.43 -9.22 -11.91
N LYS A 141 8.54 -10.36 -11.23
CA LYS A 141 7.67 -11.53 -11.44
C LYS A 141 6.43 -11.52 -10.55
N TYR A 142 6.57 -11.16 -9.27
CA TYR A 142 5.55 -11.36 -8.25
C TYR A 142 4.88 -10.07 -7.75
N ILE A 143 5.20 -8.92 -8.34
CA ILE A 143 4.57 -7.64 -8.04
C ILE A 143 3.85 -7.12 -9.29
N GLY A 144 2.59 -6.70 -9.11
CA GLY A 144 1.74 -6.20 -10.19
C GLY A 144 2.31 -5.00 -10.94
N ASN A 145 2.66 -5.20 -12.21
CA ASN A 145 3.21 -4.17 -13.10
C ASN A 145 2.34 -4.00 -14.37
N TYR A 146 2.87 -3.34 -15.41
CA TYR A 146 2.16 -3.09 -16.67
C TYR A 146 1.75 -4.38 -17.41
N GLN A 147 2.35 -5.53 -17.10
CA GLN A 147 2.02 -6.83 -17.67
C GLN A 147 0.63 -7.32 -17.26
N LEU A 148 0.09 -6.86 -16.12
CA LEU A 148 -1.27 -7.22 -15.69
C LEU A 148 -2.32 -6.90 -16.75
N ARG A 149 -2.17 -5.78 -17.47
CA ARG A 149 -3.07 -5.43 -18.59
C ARG A 149 -3.01 -6.48 -19.69
N ARG A 150 -1.82 -7.00 -20.00
CA ARG A 150 -1.65 -8.04 -21.03
C ARG A 150 -2.23 -9.37 -20.57
N MET A 151 -2.08 -9.72 -19.29
CA MET A 151 -2.66 -10.93 -18.70
C MET A 151 -4.19 -10.92 -18.80
N ARG A 152 -4.81 -9.79 -18.44
CA ARG A 152 -6.27 -9.58 -18.52
C ARG A 152 -6.85 -9.55 -19.92
N ASN A 153 -6.02 -9.34 -20.94
CA ASN A 153 -6.45 -9.37 -22.34
C ASN A 153 -6.42 -10.78 -22.94
N LYS A 154 -5.91 -11.79 -22.21
CA LYS A 154 -5.97 -13.19 -22.66
C LYS A 154 -7.40 -13.69 -22.65
N LEU A 155 -7.67 -14.75 -23.42
CA LEU A 155 -8.95 -15.47 -23.35
C LEU A 155 -9.17 -16.01 -21.93
N ALA A 156 -10.43 -16.08 -21.48
CA ALA A 156 -10.76 -16.50 -20.12
C ALA A 156 -10.16 -17.87 -19.73
N SER A 157 -10.05 -18.80 -20.68
CA SER A 157 -9.42 -20.12 -20.48
C SER A 157 -7.91 -20.08 -20.26
N GLN A 158 -7.25 -18.95 -20.52
CA GLN A 158 -5.81 -18.73 -20.40
C GLN A 158 -5.46 -17.70 -19.31
N GLN A 159 -6.47 -17.18 -18.61
CA GLN A 159 -6.29 -16.25 -17.51
C GLN A 159 -6.09 -17.01 -16.21
N ASP A 160 -5.02 -16.67 -15.50
CA ASP A 160 -4.82 -17.11 -14.12
C ASP A 160 -5.22 -15.96 -13.19
N GLN A 161 -6.51 -15.87 -12.88
CA GLN A 161 -7.05 -14.79 -12.07
C GLN A 161 -6.50 -14.80 -10.65
N GLN A 162 -6.20 -15.98 -10.10
CA GLN A 162 -5.65 -16.12 -8.75
C GLN A 162 -4.24 -15.52 -8.67
N TYR A 163 -3.42 -15.84 -9.68
CA TYR A 163 -2.10 -15.26 -9.80
C TYR A 163 -2.18 -13.74 -10.01
N GLU A 164 -3.05 -13.24 -10.90
CA GLU A 164 -3.26 -11.81 -11.10
C GLU A 164 -3.65 -11.06 -9.82
N ASN A 165 -4.56 -11.64 -9.03
CA ASN A 165 -4.99 -11.09 -7.74
C ASN A 165 -3.84 -11.03 -6.74
N SER A 166 -3.03 -12.10 -6.67
CA SER A 166 -1.84 -12.16 -5.81
C SER A 166 -0.79 -11.11 -6.19
N LEU A 167 -0.55 -10.89 -7.49
CA LEU A 167 0.34 -9.82 -7.97
C LEU A 167 -0.13 -8.43 -7.54
N LEU A 168 -1.44 -8.16 -7.63
CA LEU A 168 -2.03 -6.90 -7.20
C LEU A 168 -1.96 -6.71 -5.68
N LEU A 169 -2.20 -7.77 -4.92
CA LEU A 169 -2.11 -7.74 -3.47
C LEU A 169 -0.69 -7.38 -3.01
N ASN A 170 0.33 -8.07 -3.55
CA ASN A 170 1.73 -7.76 -3.28
C ASN A 170 2.07 -6.29 -3.62
N LYS A 171 1.57 -5.78 -4.75
CA LYS A 171 1.79 -4.37 -5.13
C LYS A 171 1.26 -3.39 -4.09
N TYR A 172 0.02 -3.58 -3.62
CA TYR A 172 -0.57 -2.64 -2.66
C TYR A 172 0.00 -2.78 -1.25
N PHE A 173 0.41 -4.00 -0.85
CA PHE A 173 1.15 -4.20 0.38
C PHE A 173 2.50 -3.50 0.36
N MET A 174 3.29 -3.68 -0.71
CA MET A 174 4.57 -3.00 -0.85
C MET A 174 4.43 -1.48 -0.87
N LEU A 175 3.40 -0.95 -1.55
CA LEU A 175 3.12 0.50 -1.54
C LEU A 175 2.78 1.02 -0.13
N TYR A 176 2.08 0.23 0.68
CA TYR A 176 1.77 0.58 2.07
C TYR A 176 3.00 0.51 2.99
N GLU A 177 3.82 -0.50 2.80
CA GLU A 177 5.06 -0.70 3.56
C GLU A 177 6.10 0.36 3.22
N GLU A 178 6.28 0.72 1.95
CA GLU A 178 7.19 1.79 1.52
C GLU A 178 6.77 3.13 2.14
N LEU A 179 5.47 3.47 2.07
CA LEU A 179 4.95 4.67 2.72
C LEU A 179 5.22 4.63 4.24
N SER A 180 4.96 3.48 4.87
CA SER A 180 5.19 3.30 6.31
C SER A 180 6.66 3.43 6.69
N TYR A 181 7.56 2.88 5.88
CA TYR A 181 9.00 2.95 6.05
C TYR A 181 9.48 4.40 5.91
N ALA A 182 9.10 5.08 4.82
CA ALA A 182 9.47 6.46 4.56
C ALA A 182 9.00 7.41 5.68
N MET A 183 7.76 7.23 6.16
CA MET A 183 7.23 7.98 7.31
C MET A 183 8.06 7.78 8.58
N ASN A 184 8.46 6.54 8.87
CA ASN A 184 9.21 6.22 10.09
C ASN A 184 10.65 6.76 10.05
N HIS A 185 11.24 6.88 8.85
CA HIS A 185 12.60 7.38 8.66
C HIS A 185 12.66 8.88 8.38
N GLY A 186 11.51 9.55 8.24
CA GLY A 186 11.44 10.97 7.91
C GLY A 186 11.84 11.29 6.45
N ASP A 187 11.80 10.30 5.55
CA ASP A 187 12.10 10.50 4.12
C ASP A 187 10.87 11.10 3.42
N ILE A 188 10.75 12.43 3.46
CA ILE A 188 9.60 13.15 2.90
C ILE A 188 9.50 12.99 1.38
N GLY A 189 10.62 12.94 0.65
CA GLY A 189 10.61 12.74 -0.80
C GLY A 189 9.98 11.41 -1.20
N ARG A 190 10.27 10.33 -0.46
CA ARG A 190 9.61 9.03 -0.66
C ARG A 190 8.15 9.04 -0.23
N VAL A 191 7.80 9.74 0.86
CA VAL A 191 6.39 9.92 1.27
C VAL A 191 5.58 10.57 0.15
N GLU A 192 6.04 11.68 -0.41
CA GLU A 192 5.39 12.38 -1.52
C GLU A 192 5.24 11.48 -2.75
N SER A 193 6.29 10.73 -3.08
CA SER A 193 6.27 9.77 -4.19
C SER A 193 5.19 8.69 -4.02
N CYS A 194 5.01 8.17 -2.79
CA CYS A 194 3.96 7.20 -2.50
C CYS A 194 2.56 7.81 -2.55
N ILE A 195 2.40 9.07 -2.12
CA ILE A 195 1.11 9.77 -2.08
C ILE A 195 0.46 9.80 -3.47
N VAL A 196 1.24 9.98 -4.54
CA VAL A 196 0.73 10.01 -5.92
C VAL A 196 -0.08 8.75 -6.26
N ALA A 197 0.45 7.57 -5.94
CA ALA A 197 -0.26 6.31 -6.16
C ALA A 197 -1.49 6.18 -5.25
N TRP A 198 -1.36 6.59 -3.98
CA TRP A 198 -2.46 6.54 -3.01
C TRP A 198 -3.63 7.45 -3.37
N ILE A 199 -3.40 8.62 -3.99
CA ILE A 199 -4.48 9.50 -4.46
C ILE A 199 -5.43 8.75 -5.40
N LEU A 200 -4.88 7.99 -6.36
CA LEU A 200 -5.68 7.22 -7.32
C LEU A 200 -6.46 6.11 -6.62
N ILE A 201 -5.81 5.39 -5.69
CA ILE A 201 -6.45 4.35 -4.89
C ILE A 201 -7.59 4.94 -4.05
N PHE A 202 -7.36 6.08 -3.40
CA PHE A 202 -8.38 6.74 -2.60
C PHE A 202 -9.60 7.16 -3.41
N LYS A 203 -9.41 7.64 -4.64
CA LYS A 203 -10.54 7.91 -5.54
C LYS A 203 -11.34 6.64 -5.84
N ALA A 204 -10.65 5.53 -6.12
CA ALA A 204 -11.27 4.25 -6.43
C ALA A 204 -11.99 3.61 -5.22
N THR A 205 -11.49 3.80 -4.00
CA THR A 205 -12.06 3.18 -2.78
C THR A 205 -13.05 4.08 -2.03
N GLY A 206 -13.51 5.18 -2.62
CA GLY A 206 -14.46 6.10 -1.99
C GLY A 206 -13.86 6.98 -0.87
N LYS A 207 -12.53 7.10 -0.81
CA LYS A 207 -11.79 7.97 0.14
C LYS A 207 -11.56 9.36 -0.45
N HIS A 208 -12.58 9.93 -1.08
CA HIS A 208 -12.48 11.18 -1.86
C HIS A 208 -11.86 12.34 -1.08
N LYS A 209 -12.20 12.50 0.21
CA LYS A 209 -11.60 13.54 1.06
C LYS A 209 -10.08 13.42 1.14
N TYR A 210 -9.55 12.21 1.35
CA TYR A 210 -8.11 11.99 1.37
C TYR A 210 -7.49 12.22 0.00
N ALA A 211 -8.15 11.77 -1.07
CA ALA A 211 -7.67 12.01 -2.43
C ALA A 211 -7.52 13.51 -2.74
N THR A 212 -8.55 14.31 -2.46
CA THR A 212 -8.54 15.77 -2.65
C THR A 212 -7.46 16.42 -1.81
N GLN A 213 -7.45 16.16 -0.50
CA GLN A 213 -6.51 16.81 0.42
C GLN A 213 -5.05 16.46 0.14
N MET A 214 -4.75 15.23 -0.28
CA MET A 214 -3.40 14.85 -0.68
C MET A 214 -3.00 15.47 -2.03
N THR A 215 -3.94 15.64 -2.95
CA THR A 215 -3.70 16.36 -4.22
C THR A 215 -3.37 17.82 -3.91
N ASP A 216 -4.19 18.49 -3.09
CA ASP A 216 -4.00 19.89 -2.72
C ASP A 216 -2.69 20.11 -1.95
N PHE A 217 -2.32 19.16 -1.09
CA PHE A 217 -1.05 19.17 -0.37
C PHE A 217 0.14 19.12 -1.34
N LEU A 218 0.20 18.14 -2.24
CA LEU A 218 1.28 18.03 -3.22
C LEU A 218 1.34 19.25 -4.14
N CYS A 219 0.19 19.73 -4.62
CA CYS A 219 0.15 20.95 -5.44
C CYS A 219 0.69 22.16 -4.68
N SER A 220 0.33 22.30 -3.41
CA SER A 220 0.77 23.43 -2.59
C SER A 220 2.27 23.41 -2.32
N VAL A 221 2.82 22.25 -1.94
CA VAL A 221 4.26 22.10 -1.67
C VAL A 221 5.10 22.35 -2.91
N HIS A 222 4.69 21.84 -4.07
CA HIS A 222 5.51 21.94 -5.28
C HIS A 222 5.32 23.21 -6.11
N PHE A 223 4.17 23.90 -5.97
CA PHE A 223 3.84 25.05 -6.84
C PHE A 223 3.47 26.34 -6.11
N ASN A 224 3.07 26.29 -4.85
CA ASN A 224 2.58 27.48 -4.13
C ASN A 224 3.54 27.99 -3.05
N TYR A 225 4.31 27.11 -2.42
CA TYR A 225 5.20 27.43 -1.30
C TYR A 225 6.66 27.12 -1.67
N PRO A 226 7.31 27.94 -2.52
CA PRO A 226 8.74 27.83 -2.76
C PRO A 226 9.58 28.24 -1.54
#